data_AF-A0A959B6W7-F1
#
_entry.id   AF-A0A959B6W7-F1
#
_cell.length_a   1.000
_cell.length_b   1.000
_cell.length_c   1.000
_cell.angle_alpha   90.00
_cell.angle_beta   90.00
_cell.angle_gamma   90.00
#
_symmetry.space_group_name_H-M   'P 1'
#
loop_
_entity.id
_entity.type
_entity.pdbx_description
1 polymer ?
#
loop_
_entity_poly.entity_id
_entity_poly.type
_entity_poly.pdbx_seq_one_letter_code
_entity_poly.pdbx_strand_id
1 'polypeptide(L)'
;MKEFALSLLSIVCLVAILPQASAQRVDIKRQAVPVQYIALPQAPLNPEFTAYSATISAKPDLLRSCGLTEDWLQRNYLSIPGFNKLNQGGHFHVELVMDDFIFSQQGFKNKTATFKDKDGKETKTSTHWMEIVYALPASLKVTDQDQNVIAERNLSSAANTRTYKSKTFSSYQNIKSFWDRNQQGEIAKFKKELIQSHFIAARDFLYNNYGFRPVTNANSVFEALNSKKHPAYEAHQEALRTLEEAFKLMRPNEPLDAVRAAAEPSLRFWLAEKDRYGTEDKQEAKLRHACLYNLANAYFWLEELELAEQYALEAIAVDAKGRAEEFPSSIEKLRQALAQTGKTSRHFAVEELAEEDIEAAAETAYETEKDSKLEEYKQDKLRKQGVHPQAERVEGKMKYTGGNEVECIFFLDPSRGPELSFLPGNQGNVKAATESESDYAFLKIDPSLLASFEIGERRFQCLEYSPAAQVSLSKNPQIMEVLYESDRVTIYKFYPVATAKAGNTVTELALQKQGNNGITSLGGVKFLNWKKGLSKLFDDCPEVSNQASAGAYQRNEKDLIRLAEAYD
;
A
#
# COMPACT_ATOMS: atom_id res chain seq x y z
N MET A 1 39.65 100.59 45.87
CA MET A 1 38.65 101.18 44.94
C MET A 1 38.80 100.42 43.64
N LYS A 2 38.04 99.34 43.45
CA LYS A 2 36.65 99.32 42.95
C LYS A 2 36.57 99.68 41.46
N GLU A 3 36.02 98.71 40.73
CA GLU A 3 35.20 98.86 39.51
C GLU A 3 35.92 99.00 38.17
N PHE A 4 36.03 97.86 37.47
CA PHE A 4 35.57 97.63 36.09
C PHE A 4 35.49 96.10 35.91
N ALA A 5 34.39 95.47 36.36
CA ALA A 5 33.23 95.15 35.53
C ALA A 5 33.64 94.21 34.36
N LEU A 6 33.74 92.89 34.58
CA LEU A 6 32.61 91.96 34.77
C LEU A 6 31.64 91.97 33.57
N SER A 7 32.12 91.56 32.39
CA SER A 7 31.27 91.15 31.27
C SER A 7 32.11 90.44 30.20
N LEU A 8 32.52 89.19 30.46
CA LEU A 8 32.86 88.23 29.38
C LEU A 8 32.99 86.77 29.85
N LEU A 9 32.50 86.43 31.06
CA LEU A 9 32.65 85.09 31.65
C LEU A 9 31.34 84.52 32.19
N SER A 10 30.22 84.85 31.54
CA SER A 10 28.88 84.31 31.87
C SER A 10 28.08 83.84 30.65
N ILE A 11 28.72 83.61 29.50
CA ILE A 11 28.09 83.07 28.27
C ILE A 11 28.91 81.88 27.73
N VAL A 12 29.33 80.97 28.62
CA VAL A 12 29.89 79.65 28.22
C VAL A 12 29.30 78.49 29.05
N CYS A 13 28.56 78.76 30.13
CA CYS A 13 27.96 77.72 30.99
C CYS A 13 26.43 77.58 30.85
N LEU A 14 25.86 77.94 29.69
CA LEU A 14 24.42 77.78 29.44
C LEU A 14 24.10 77.23 28.03
N VAL A 15 24.94 76.32 27.51
CA VAL A 15 24.44 75.30 26.58
C VAL A 15 24.00 74.15 27.46
N ALA A 16 22.71 74.22 27.78
CA ALA A 16 22.00 73.26 28.57
C ALA A 16 22.29 71.84 28.09
N ILE A 17 22.46 70.97 29.08
CA ILE A 17 22.12 69.55 29.03
C ILE A 17 20.64 69.49 28.61
N LEU A 18 20.39 69.65 27.32
CA LEU A 18 19.16 69.17 26.72
C LEU A 18 19.31 67.64 26.76
N PRO A 19 18.34 66.88 27.31
CA PRO A 19 18.24 65.49 26.91
C PRO A 19 18.20 65.54 25.38
N GLN A 20 19.18 64.93 24.72
CA GLN A 20 19.08 64.69 23.29
C GLN A 20 17.89 63.74 23.14
N ALA A 21 16.70 64.33 23.01
CA ALA A 21 15.52 63.63 22.54
C ALA A 21 15.93 63.07 21.20
N SER A 22 16.32 61.79 21.22
CA SER A 22 16.74 61.05 20.05
C SER A 22 15.48 60.74 19.28
N ALA A 23 14.86 61.75 18.69
CA ALA A 23 13.79 61.61 17.71
C ALA A 23 14.37 61.12 16.37
N GLN A 24 15.35 60.21 16.42
CA GLN A 24 15.79 59.48 15.26
C GLN A 24 14.73 58.42 14.98
N ARG A 25 14.18 58.46 13.76
CA ARG A 25 13.15 57.54 13.32
C ARG A 25 13.60 56.09 13.55
N VAL A 26 12.84 55.35 14.35
CA VAL A 26 13.01 53.91 14.57
C VAL A 26 12.17 53.15 13.57
N ASP A 27 12.87 52.35 12.76
CA ASP A 27 12.31 51.38 11.84
C ASP A 27 12.75 49.98 12.29
N ILE A 28 11.79 49.07 12.42
CA ILE A 28 12.03 47.69 12.87
C ILE A 28 11.77 46.77 11.69
N LYS A 29 12.77 45.98 11.31
CA LYS A 29 12.63 44.90 10.33
C LYS A 29 12.49 43.58 11.05
N ARG A 30 11.98 42.59 10.32
CA ARG A 30 11.84 41.21 10.78
C ARG A 30 13.00 40.40 10.22
N GLN A 31 13.61 39.57 11.05
CA GLN A 31 14.65 38.63 10.66
C GLN A 31 14.27 37.24 11.13
N ALA A 32 14.34 36.27 10.22
CA ALA A 32 14.10 34.88 10.55
C ALA A 32 15.39 34.26 11.11
N VAL A 33 15.27 33.54 12.22
CA VAL A 33 16.34 32.76 12.84
C VAL A 33 15.86 31.31 12.91
N PRO A 34 16.48 30.37 12.17
CA PRO A 34 16.07 28.97 12.20
C PRO A 34 16.28 28.34 13.58
N VAL A 35 15.33 27.51 13.98
CA VAL A 35 15.40 26.68 15.20
C VAL A 35 15.03 25.23 14.87
N GLN A 36 15.59 24.27 15.60
CA GLN A 36 15.33 22.84 15.40
C GLN A 36 14.83 22.22 16.70
N TYR A 37 13.77 21.42 16.66
CA TYR A 37 13.19 20.80 17.86
C TYR A 37 12.38 19.56 17.50
N ILE A 38 11.93 18.78 18.49
CA ILE A 38 10.97 17.70 18.28
C ILE A 38 9.55 18.27 18.34
N ALA A 39 8.83 18.22 17.21
CA ALA A 39 7.40 18.44 17.19
C ALA A 39 6.69 17.29 17.92
N LEU A 40 5.93 17.64 18.95
CA LEU A 40 5.17 16.70 19.74
C LEU A 40 3.88 16.26 19.00
N PRO A 41 3.41 15.02 19.24
CA PRO A 41 2.16 14.51 18.67
C PRO A 41 0.93 15.34 19.06
N GLN A 42 -0.05 15.40 18.16
CA GLN A 42 -1.35 16.06 18.43
C GLN A 42 -2.30 15.20 19.28
N ALA A 43 -2.13 13.88 19.24
CA ALA A 43 -2.94 12.91 19.96
C ALA A 43 -2.00 11.81 20.49
N PRO A 44 -1.14 12.12 21.49
CA PRO A 44 -0.15 11.18 21.99
C PRO A 44 -0.79 9.85 22.39
N LEU A 45 -0.08 8.76 22.11
CA LEU A 45 -0.40 7.43 22.62
C LEU A 45 -0.04 7.35 24.11
N ASN A 46 -0.39 6.22 24.74
CA ASN A 46 0.08 5.93 26.10
C ASN A 46 1.63 6.12 26.15
N PRO A 47 2.18 6.92 27.07
CA PRO A 47 3.62 7.15 27.20
C PRO A 47 4.46 5.87 27.42
N GLU A 48 3.85 4.78 27.86
CA GLU A 48 4.50 3.47 28.01
C GLU A 48 4.72 2.76 26.66
N PHE A 49 4.07 3.21 25.58
CA PHE A 49 4.21 2.59 24.27
C PHE A 49 5.52 3.01 23.62
N THR A 50 6.32 2.03 23.22
CA THR A 50 7.65 2.25 22.61
C THR A 50 7.85 1.52 21.29
N ALA A 51 6.96 0.58 20.96
CA ALA A 51 7.04 -0.30 19.80
C ALA A 51 5.68 -0.54 19.17
N TYR A 52 5.69 -0.81 17.87
CA TYR A 52 4.52 -1.11 17.07
C TYR A 52 4.84 -2.04 15.90
N SER A 53 3.82 -2.69 15.35
CA SER A 53 3.92 -3.35 14.04
C SER A 53 2.93 -2.74 13.05
N ALA A 54 3.08 -3.09 11.76
CA ALA A 54 2.17 -2.61 10.73
C ALA A 54 1.85 -3.68 9.69
N THR A 55 0.61 -3.71 9.24
CA THR A 55 0.11 -4.62 8.20
C THR A 55 -0.56 -3.83 7.07
N ILE A 56 -0.44 -4.36 5.86
CA ILE A 56 -1.22 -3.91 4.71
C ILE A 56 -2.18 -5.04 4.35
N SER A 57 -3.47 -4.79 4.48
CA SER A 57 -4.53 -5.76 4.21
C SER A 57 -5.16 -5.44 2.86
N ALA A 58 -4.69 -6.14 1.82
CA ALA A 58 -5.13 -5.95 0.45
C ALA A 58 -5.04 -7.26 -0.34
N LYS A 59 -5.81 -7.38 -1.43
CA LYS A 59 -5.66 -8.53 -2.35
C LYS A 59 -4.25 -8.54 -2.97
N PRO A 60 -3.57 -9.70 -3.05
CA PRO A 60 -2.20 -9.82 -3.56
C PRO A 60 -1.93 -9.15 -4.93
N ASP A 61 -2.89 -9.18 -5.85
CA ASP A 61 -2.71 -8.58 -7.19
C ASP A 61 -2.83 -7.05 -7.22
N LEU A 62 -3.39 -6.42 -6.19
CA LEU A 62 -3.60 -4.97 -6.15
C LEU A 62 -2.26 -4.23 -6.24
N LEU A 63 -1.31 -4.59 -5.39
CA LEU A 63 0.02 -3.97 -5.34
C LEU A 63 0.93 -4.47 -6.47
N ARG A 64 0.91 -5.79 -6.74
CA ARG A 64 1.73 -6.43 -7.79
C ARG A 64 1.45 -5.83 -9.16
N SER A 65 0.19 -5.60 -9.51
CA SER A 65 -0.20 -5.00 -10.80
C SER A 65 0.28 -3.56 -10.99
N CYS A 66 0.73 -2.90 -9.92
CA CYS A 66 1.27 -1.54 -9.93
C CYS A 66 2.80 -1.49 -9.73
N GLY A 67 3.47 -2.66 -9.64
CA GLY A 67 4.90 -2.74 -9.35
C GLY A 67 5.26 -2.20 -7.96
N LEU A 68 4.40 -2.43 -6.98
CA LEU A 68 4.61 -2.07 -5.57
C LEU A 68 4.79 -3.34 -4.74
N THR A 69 5.63 -3.26 -3.69
CA THR A 69 5.78 -4.32 -2.68
C THR A 69 5.34 -3.80 -1.31
N GLU A 70 4.81 -4.70 -0.48
CA GLU A 70 4.40 -4.35 0.90
C GLU A 70 5.57 -3.78 1.69
N ASP A 71 6.72 -4.45 1.69
CA ASP A 71 7.95 -3.99 2.37
C ASP A 71 8.36 -2.57 2.00
N TRP A 72 8.26 -2.20 0.72
CA TRP A 72 8.62 -0.85 0.30
C TRP A 72 7.61 0.17 0.85
N LEU A 73 6.31 -0.12 0.75
CA LEU A 73 5.26 0.77 1.25
C LEU A 73 5.34 0.94 2.77
N GLN A 74 5.50 -0.17 3.47
CA GLN A 74 5.64 -0.23 4.91
C GLN A 74 6.83 0.59 5.43
N ARG A 75 8.01 0.46 4.79
CA ARG A 75 9.22 1.21 5.18
C ARG A 75 9.11 2.71 4.88
N ASN A 76 8.48 3.08 3.77
CA ASN A 76 8.47 4.48 3.31
C ASN A 76 7.29 5.31 3.85
N TYR A 77 6.20 4.67 4.28
CA TYR A 77 4.97 5.38 4.64
C TYR A 77 4.39 5.02 6.01
N LEU A 78 4.66 3.82 6.52
CA LEU A 78 4.12 3.38 7.83
C LEU A 78 5.19 3.40 8.93
N SER A 79 6.13 4.35 8.83
CA SER A 79 7.07 4.68 9.91
C SER A 79 6.41 5.66 10.88
N ILE A 80 6.64 5.51 12.19
CA ILE A 80 6.18 6.48 13.20
C ILE A 80 7.40 6.95 13.99
N PRO A 81 7.90 8.17 13.73
CA PRO A 81 9.05 8.70 14.45
C PRO A 81 8.81 8.69 15.97
N GLY A 82 9.80 8.24 16.74
CA GLY A 82 9.68 8.08 18.18
C GLY A 82 9.27 6.69 18.66
N PHE A 83 8.99 5.75 17.75
CA PHE A 83 8.66 4.37 18.08
C PHE A 83 9.49 3.38 17.26
N ASN A 84 9.73 2.21 17.86
CA ASN A 84 10.43 1.11 17.24
C ASN A 84 9.46 0.25 16.44
N LYS A 85 9.72 0.07 15.15
CA LYS A 85 8.90 -0.77 14.29
C LYS A 85 9.35 -2.22 14.35
N LEU A 86 8.44 -3.10 14.72
CA LEU A 86 8.61 -4.55 14.75
C LEU A 86 7.96 -5.21 13.53
N ASN A 87 8.41 -6.43 13.20
CA ASN A 87 7.81 -7.24 12.12
C ASN A 87 6.41 -7.77 12.51
N GLN A 88 6.20 -8.02 13.80
CA GLN A 88 4.94 -8.47 14.40
C GLN A 88 4.87 -7.98 15.85
N GLY A 89 3.70 -8.00 16.47
CA GLY A 89 3.49 -7.52 17.84
C GLY A 89 3.64 -6.01 18.02
N GLY A 90 4.21 -5.59 19.13
CA GLY A 90 4.24 -4.20 19.59
C GLY A 90 3.15 -3.91 20.63
N HIS A 91 3.21 -2.71 21.19
CA HIS A 91 2.19 -2.21 22.11
C HIS A 91 0.92 -1.76 21.37
N PHE A 92 1.08 -1.43 20.09
CA PHE A 92 -0.01 -1.14 19.18
C PHE A 92 0.31 -1.60 17.75
N HIS A 93 -0.73 -1.73 16.94
CA HIS A 93 -0.65 -2.15 15.55
C HIS A 93 -1.28 -1.11 14.64
N VAL A 94 -0.70 -0.96 13.45
CA VAL A 94 -1.19 -0.10 12.38
C VAL A 94 -1.59 -0.94 11.19
N GLU A 95 -2.88 -0.96 10.88
CA GLU A 95 -3.40 -1.67 9.72
C GLU A 95 -3.89 -0.69 8.66
N LEU A 96 -3.38 -0.82 7.43
CA LEU A 96 -3.96 -0.16 6.26
C LEU A 96 -4.75 -1.18 5.44
N VAL A 97 -6.07 -1.02 5.42
CA VAL A 97 -6.98 -1.86 4.64
C VAL A 97 -7.27 -1.20 3.30
N MET A 98 -7.14 -1.95 2.21
CA MET A 98 -7.50 -1.51 0.87
C MET A 98 -8.37 -2.55 0.17
N ASP A 99 -9.48 -2.08 -0.39
CA ASP A 99 -10.36 -2.89 -1.23
C ASP A 99 -9.87 -2.93 -2.69
N ASP A 100 -10.73 -3.38 -3.60
CA ASP A 100 -10.46 -3.36 -5.03
C ASP A 100 -10.76 -2.00 -5.68
N PHE A 101 -10.12 -1.78 -6.83
CA PHE A 101 -10.48 -0.67 -7.70
C PHE A 101 -11.91 -0.85 -8.24
N ILE A 102 -12.72 0.18 -8.04
CA ILE A 102 -14.06 0.30 -8.59
C ILE A 102 -13.97 1.15 -9.84
N PHE A 103 -14.38 0.62 -10.99
CA PHE A 103 -14.48 1.35 -12.26
C PHE A 103 -15.94 1.63 -12.58
N SER A 104 -16.37 2.87 -12.39
CA SER A 104 -17.79 3.23 -12.54
C SER A 104 -18.15 3.70 -13.96
N GLN A 105 -17.20 4.32 -14.67
CA GLN A 105 -17.39 4.74 -16.07
C GLN A 105 -16.10 4.57 -16.86
N GLN A 106 -16.21 4.10 -18.10
CA GLN A 106 -15.10 4.03 -19.04
C GLN A 106 -15.60 4.28 -20.46
N GLY A 107 -14.89 5.11 -21.22
CA GLY A 107 -15.17 5.24 -22.65
C GLY A 107 -14.35 6.30 -23.37
N PHE A 108 -14.32 6.19 -24.70
CA PHE A 108 -13.76 7.21 -25.57
C PHE A 108 -14.69 8.42 -25.59
N LYS A 109 -14.16 9.61 -25.29
CA LYS A 109 -14.84 10.90 -25.33
C LYS A 109 -14.31 11.74 -26.47
N ASN A 110 -15.07 12.74 -26.89
CA ASN A 110 -14.63 13.73 -27.86
C ASN A 110 -15.16 15.14 -27.55
N LYS A 111 -14.52 16.14 -28.14
CA LYS A 111 -14.96 17.53 -28.17
C LYS A 111 -14.67 18.11 -29.56
N THR A 112 -15.65 18.76 -30.17
CA THR A 112 -15.52 19.41 -31.47
C THR A 112 -15.49 20.93 -31.29
N ALA A 113 -14.47 21.59 -31.82
CA ALA A 113 -14.38 23.04 -31.92
C ALA A 113 -14.65 23.46 -33.37
N THR A 114 -15.52 24.46 -33.56
CA THR A 114 -15.81 25.06 -34.86
C THR A 114 -15.12 26.41 -34.94
N PHE A 115 -14.29 26.59 -35.95
CA PHE A 115 -13.62 27.85 -36.28
C PHE A 115 -14.24 28.40 -37.56
N LYS A 116 -14.54 29.71 -37.60
CA LYS A 116 -14.92 30.41 -38.83
C LYS A 116 -13.74 31.24 -39.30
N ASP A 117 -13.37 31.11 -40.56
CA ASP A 117 -12.39 32.01 -41.17
C ASP A 117 -13.02 33.37 -41.53
N LYS A 118 -12.19 34.30 -42.03
CA LYS A 118 -12.61 35.67 -42.41
C LYS A 118 -13.64 35.68 -43.55
N ASP A 119 -13.75 34.58 -44.30
CA ASP A 119 -14.68 34.39 -45.41
C ASP A 119 -15.97 33.65 -44.98
N GLY A 120 -16.12 33.37 -43.67
CA GLY A 120 -17.28 32.73 -43.08
C GLY A 120 -17.32 31.20 -43.22
N LYS A 121 -16.25 30.56 -43.72
CA LYS A 121 -16.18 29.10 -43.88
C LYS A 121 -15.83 28.43 -42.55
N GLU A 122 -16.63 27.43 -42.19
CA GLU A 122 -16.47 26.66 -40.96
C GLU A 122 -15.43 25.54 -41.10
N THR A 123 -14.44 25.51 -40.21
CA THR A 123 -13.48 24.41 -40.01
C THR A 123 -13.76 23.76 -38.67
N LYS A 124 -14.08 22.45 -38.67
CA LYS A 124 -14.34 21.68 -37.44
C LYS A 124 -13.11 20.86 -37.07
N THR A 125 -12.60 21.04 -35.86
CA THR A 125 -11.51 20.24 -35.29
C THR A 125 -12.08 19.39 -34.16
N SER A 126 -11.98 18.06 -34.28
CA SER A 126 -12.40 17.12 -33.24
C SER A 126 -11.20 16.63 -32.45
N THR A 127 -11.33 16.60 -31.13
CA THR A 127 -10.31 16.10 -30.19
C THR A 127 -10.90 14.93 -29.42
N HIS A 128 -10.18 13.81 -29.34
CA HIS A 128 -10.64 12.56 -28.73
C HIS A 128 -9.72 12.12 -27.59
N TRP A 129 -10.26 11.54 -26.51
CA TRP A 129 -9.48 10.98 -25.38
C TRP A 129 -10.19 9.77 -24.76
N MET A 130 -9.46 8.93 -24.03
CA MET A 130 -10.03 7.92 -23.13
C MET A 130 -10.29 8.56 -21.77
N GLU A 131 -11.46 8.28 -21.20
CA GLU A 131 -11.83 8.72 -19.85
C GLU A 131 -12.24 7.52 -19.00
N ILE A 132 -11.69 7.44 -17.79
CA ILE A 132 -12.00 6.40 -16.81
C ILE A 132 -12.30 7.06 -15.48
N VAL A 133 -13.48 6.77 -14.91
CA VAL A 133 -13.86 7.15 -13.56
C VAL A 133 -13.65 5.96 -12.65
N TYR A 134 -12.84 6.14 -11.61
CA TYR A 134 -12.41 5.07 -10.73
C TYR A 134 -12.34 5.52 -9.26
N ALA A 135 -12.45 4.57 -8.33
CA ALA A 135 -12.24 4.76 -6.91
C ALA A 135 -11.48 3.56 -6.32
N LEU A 136 -10.87 3.75 -5.16
CA LEU A 136 -10.25 2.69 -4.36
C LEU A 136 -10.61 3.00 -2.91
N PRO A 137 -11.55 2.28 -2.29
CA PRO A 137 -11.82 2.42 -0.86
C PRO A 137 -10.61 1.99 -0.03
N ALA A 138 -10.31 2.74 1.02
CA ALA A 138 -9.21 2.45 1.94
C ALA A 138 -9.46 3.04 3.33
N SER A 139 -8.99 2.34 4.36
CA SER A 139 -9.04 2.79 5.75
C SER A 139 -7.72 2.51 6.47
N LEU A 140 -7.47 3.28 7.52
CA LEU A 140 -6.37 3.10 8.45
C LEU A 140 -6.94 2.82 9.84
N LYS A 141 -6.46 1.77 10.49
CA LYS A 141 -6.84 1.38 11.85
C LYS A 141 -5.60 1.33 12.74
N VAL A 142 -5.71 1.84 13.95
CA VAL A 142 -4.70 1.75 14.99
C VAL A 142 -5.31 1.06 16.20
N THR A 143 -4.66 0.01 16.69
CA THR A 143 -5.21 -0.89 17.71
C THR A 143 -4.17 -1.16 18.79
N ASP A 144 -4.55 -1.18 20.06
CA ASP A 144 -3.63 -1.54 21.16
C ASP A 144 -3.49 -3.06 21.32
N GLN A 145 -2.56 -3.50 22.16
CA GLN A 145 -2.32 -4.92 22.48
C GLN A 145 -3.55 -5.69 22.99
N ASP A 146 -4.56 -5.00 23.51
CA ASP A 146 -5.82 -5.58 24.01
C ASP A 146 -6.91 -5.62 22.93
N GLN A 147 -6.56 -5.37 21.67
CA GLN A 147 -7.46 -5.27 20.50
C GLN A 147 -8.42 -4.07 20.53
N ASN A 148 -8.22 -3.08 21.42
CA ASN A 148 -9.05 -1.89 21.42
C ASN A 148 -8.64 -0.95 20.28
N VAL A 149 -9.63 -0.41 19.57
CA VAL A 149 -9.39 0.57 18.50
C VAL A 149 -9.05 1.92 19.12
N ILE A 150 -7.79 2.32 18.98
CA ILE A 150 -7.30 3.66 19.37
C ILE A 150 -7.80 4.71 18.37
N ALA A 151 -7.70 4.39 17.08
CA ALA A 151 -8.18 5.26 16.02
C ALA A 151 -8.57 4.48 14.78
N GLU A 152 -9.56 4.99 14.06
CA GLU A 152 -9.95 4.52 12.75
C GLU A 152 -10.18 5.72 11.83
N ARG A 153 -9.64 5.66 10.62
CA ARG A 153 -9.76 6.72 9.63
C ARG A 153 -10.12 6.14 8.28
N ASN A 154 -11.28 6.55 7.76
CA ASN A 154 -11.58 6.36 6.35
C ASN A 154 -10.70 7.30 5.51
N LEU A 155 -9.84 6.75 4.65
CA LEU A 155 -9.00 7.52 3.74
C LEU A 155 -9.76 7.82 2.44
N SER A 156 -10.59 6.88 2.01
CA SER A 156 -11.42 6.97 0.83
C SER A 156 -12.56 5.94 0.87
N SER A 157 -13.61 6.24 0.11
CA SER A 157 -14.76 5.36 -0.12
C SER A 157 -15.04 5.21 -1.61
N ALA A 158 -16.01 4.36 -1.96
CA ALA A 158 -16.50 4.20 -3.34
C ALA A 158 -17.07 5.52 -3.93
N ALA A 159 -17.52 6.45 -3.08
CA ALA A 159 -18.02 7.75 -3.51
C ALA A 159 -16.90 8.74 -3.89
N ASN A 160 -15.68 8.53 -3.37
CA ASN A 160 -14.51 9.38 -3.63
C ASN A 160 -13.86 9.02 -4.98
N THR A 161 -14.59 9.26 -6.07
CA THR A 161 -14.11 8.95 -7.42
C THR A 161 -13.05 9.94 -7.91
N ARG A 162 -12.16 9.45 -8.79
CA ARG A 162 -11.21 10.22 -9.59
C ARG A 162 -11.47 9.96 -11.06
N THR A 163 -11.07 10.92 -11.89
CA THR A 163 -11.17 10.79 -13.36
C THR A 163 -9.78 10.81 -13.97
N TYR A 164 -9.42 9.72 -14.63
CA TYR A 164 -8.26 9.66 -15.50
C TYR A 164 -8.66 10.09 -16.91
N LYS A 165 -7.82 10.91 -17.54
CA LYS A 165 -7.94 11.28 -18.95
C LYS A 165 -6.62 10.97 -19.65
N SER A 166 -6.69 10.21 -20.74
CA SER A 166 -5.51 10.00 -21.58
C SER A 166 -5.10 11.30 -22.28
N LYS A 167 -3.92 11.28 -22.91
CA LYS A 167 -3.60 12.29 -23.93
C LYS A 167 -4.64 12.31 -25.05
N THR A 168 -4.72 13.45 -25.73
CA THR A 168 -5.73 13.71 -26.76
C THR A 168 -5.24 13.37 -28.17
N PHE A 169 -6.17 13.00 -29.05
CA PHE A 169 -5.90 12.64 -30.46
C PHE A 169 -6.88 13.31 -31.42
N SER A 170 -6.47 13.51 -32.66
CA SER A 170 -7.28 14.14 -33.72
C SER A 170 -8.33 13.23 -34.34
N SER A 171 -8.31 11.92 -34.06
CA SER A 171 -9.29 10.96 -34.59
C SER A 171 -9.58 9.83 -33.59
N TYR A 172 -10.77 9.25 -33.72
CA TYR A 172 -11.18 8.09 -32.94
C TYR A 172 -10.25 6.88 -33.15
N GLN A 173 -9.86 6.59 -34.39
CA GLN A 173 -8.98 5.47 -34.74
C GLN A 173 -7.61 5.60 -34.07
N ASN A 174 -7.08 6.81 -33.94
CA ASN A 174 -5.80 7.07 -33.30
C ASN A 174 -5.85 6.81 -31.80
N ILE A 175 -6.89 7.31 -31.11
CA ILE A 175 -7.04 7.03 -29.66
C ILE A 175 -7.31 5.55 -29.41
N LYS A 176 -8.14 4.89 -30.22
CA LYS A 176 -8.39 3.45 -30.08
C LYS A 176 -7.09 2.65 -30.22
N SER A 177 -6.32 2.91 -31.28
CA SER A 177 -5.03 2.24 -31.52
C SER A 177 -4.01 2.51 -30.41
N PHE A 178 -4.00 3.71 -29.85
CA PHE A 178 -3.17 4.03 -28.69
C PHE A 178 -3.62 3.22 -27.46
N TRP A 179 -4.91 3.22 -27.15
CA TRP A 179 -5.44 2.55 -25.97
C TRP A 179 -5.20 1.04 -26.03
N ASP A 180 -5.51 0.39 -27.15
CA ASP A 180 -5.30 -1.06 -27.34
C ASP A 180 -3.84 -1.49 -27.08
N ARG A 181 -2.87 -0.60 -27.36
CA ARG A 181 -1.43 -0.87 -27.14
C ARG A 181 -0.91 -0.49 -25.75
N ASN A 182 -1.54 0.49 -25.08
CA ASN A 182 -0.97 1.14 -23.89
C ASN A 182 -1.84 1.01 -22.64
N GLN A 183 -3.05 0.45 -22.74
CA GLN A 183 -4.03 0.41 -21.66
C GLN A 183 -3.46 -0.12 -20.34
N GLN A 184 -2.69 -1.22 -20.36
CA GLN A 184 -2.13 -1.80 -19.14
C GLN A 184 -1.20 -0.82 -18.41
N GLY A 185 -0.28 -0.19 -19.15
CA GLY A 185 0.65 0.80 -18.58
C GLY A 185 -0.05 2.06 -18.09
N GLU A 186 -1.05 2.55 -18.83
CA GLU A 186 -1.84 3.72 -18.42
C GLU A 186 -2.68 3.43 -17.16
N ILE A 187 -3.28 2.24 -17.06
CA ILE A 187 -4.03 1.83 -15.87
C ILE A 187 -3.11 1.68 -14.66
N ALA A 188 -1.98 1.01 -14.81
CA ALA A 188 -1.02 0.82 -13.71
C ALA A 188 -0.54 2.16 -13.12
N LYS A 189 -0.33 3.18 -13.95
CA LYS A 189 0.09 4.53 -13.50
C LYS A 189 -0.92 5.16 -12.56
N PHE A 190 -2.17 5.36 -13.00
CA PHE A 190 -3.14 6.06 -12.16
C PHE A 190 -3.55 5.22 -10.93
N LYS A 191 -3.51 3.89 -11.03
CA LYS A 191 -3.70 3.01 -9.87
C LYS A 191 -2.60 3.23 -8.83
N LYS A 192 -1.34 3.21 -9.26
CA LYS A 192 -0.17 3.46 -8.41
C LYS A 192 -0.26 4.82 -7.71
N GLU A 193 -0.62 5.87 -8.45
CA GLU A 193 -0.79 7.23 -7.90
C GLU A 193 -1.88 7.28 -6.81
N LEU A 194 -3.02 6.63 -7.03
CA LEU A 194 -4.09 6.60 -6.02
C LEU A 194 -3.65 5.82 -4.76
N ILE A 195 -3.06 4.63 -4.93
CA ILE A 195 -2.52 3.83 -3.82
C ILE A 195 -1.52 4.67 -3.01
N GLN A 196 -0.51 5.25 -3.68
CA GLN A 196 0.49 6.08 -3.01
C GLN A 196 -0.13 7.28 -2.28
N SER A 197 -1.20 7.87 -2.82
CA SER A 197 -1.88 8.97 -2.13
C SER A 197 -2.57 8.54 -0.83
N HIS A 198 -3.09 7.30 -0.74
CA HIS A 198 -3.61 6.77 0.53
C HIS A 198 -2.48 6.52 1.53
N PHE A 199 -1.35 5.97 1.08
CA PHE A 199 -0.18 5.81 1.95
C PHE A 199 0.39 7.15 2.45
N ILE A 200 0.39 8.19 1.62
CA ILE A 200 0.75 9.55 2.05
C ILE A 200 -0.23 10.06 3.10
N ALA A 201 -1.54 9.89 2.88
CA ALA A 201 -2.56 10.30 3.85
C ALA A 201 -2.46 9.55 5.18
N ALA A 202 -2.16 8.24 5.14
CA ALA A 202 -1.92 7.42 6.32
C ALA A 202 -0.65 7.86 7.05
N ARG A 203 0.47 8.04 6.33
CA ARG A 203 1.72 8.56 6.89
C ARG A 203 1.48 9.89 7.59
N ASP A 204 0.84 10.84 6.92
CA ASP A 204 0.63 12.19 7.47
C ASP A 204 -0.30 12.15 8.69
N PHE A 205 -1.26 11.22 8.74
CA PHE A 205 -2.05 10.96 9.95
C PHE A 205 -1.17 10.50 11.11
N LEU A 206 -0.44 9.42 10.92
CA LEU A 206 0.39 8.79 11.96
C LEU A 206 1.49 9.75 12.44
N TYR A 207 2.15 10.44 11.49
CA TYR A 207 3.19 11.43 11.77
C TYR A 207 2.68 12.59 12.64
N ASN A 208 1.50 13.13 12.33
CA ASN A 208 1.00 14.30 13.07
C ASN A 208 0.34 13.92 14.40
N ASN A 209 -0.33 12.77 14.46
CA ASN A 209 -1.08 12.38 15.65
C ASN A 209 -0.20 11.67 16.67
N TYR A 210 0.75 10.83 16.24
CA TYR A 210 1.51 9.97 17.14
C TYR A 210 3.02 10.23 17.11
N GLY A 211 3.57 10.67 15.98
CA GLY A 211 5.02 10.79 15.82
C GLY A 211 5.68 11.94 16.58
N PHE A 212 6.84 11.65 17.18
CA PHE A 212 7.81 12.61 17.71
C PHE A 212 8.81 13.00 16.61
N ARG A 213 8.62 14.17 15.99
CA ARG A 213 9.27 14.48 14.70
C ARG A 213 10.33 15.57 14.83
N PRO A 214 11.57 15.34 14.38
CA PRO A 214 12.52 16.44 14.23
C PRO A 214 12.02 17.42 13.17
N VAL A 215 11.92 18.69 13.53
CA VAL A 215 11.48 19.76 12.63
C VAL A 215 12.43 20.95 12.70
N THR A 216 12.59 21.62 11.56
CA THR A 216 13.26 22.92 11.48
C THR A 216 12.23 23.99 11.22
N ASN A 217 12.03 24.90 12.18
CA ASN A 217 11.27 26.12 11.93
C ASN A 217 12.22 27.20 11.40
N ALA A 218 12.26 27.35 10.08
CA ALA A 218 13.08 28.36 9.40
C ALA A 218 12.56 29.80 9.58
N ASN A 219 11.39 29.99 10.21
CA ASN A 219 10.65 31.25 10.24
C ASN A 219 10.42 31.77 11.67
N SER A 220 11.20 31.37 12.68
CA SER A 220 11.13 32.05 13.97
C SER A 220 11.61 33.50 13.80
N VAL A 221 10.75 34.47 14.09
CA VAL A 221 11.03 35.86 13.74
C VAL A 221 11.50 36.66 14.94
N PHE A 222 12.59 37.39 14.75
CA PHE A 222 13.10 38.39 15.67
C PHE A 222 12.97 39.80 15.07
N GLU A 223 12.86 40.79 15.94
CA GLU A 223 12.76 42.21 15.61
C GLU A 223 14.14 42.86 15.65
N ALA A 224 14.59 43.33 14.49
CA ALA A 224 15.89 43.95 14.30
C ALA A 224 15.72 45.44 13.99
N LEU A 225 16.51 46.28 14.64
CA LEU A 225 16.58 47.69 14.31
C LEU A 225 17.11 47.85 12.87
N ASN A 226 16.39 48.59 12.02
CA ASN A 226 16.73 48.83 10.62
C ASN A 226 17.28 50.24 10.38
N SER A 227 17.13 51.14 11.35
CA SER A 227 17.65 52.50 11.29
C SER A 227 19.16 52.53 11.47
N LYS A 228 19.93 52.32 10.39
CA LYS A 228 21.41 52.25 10.39
C LYS A 228 22.15 53.43 11.06
N LYS A 229 21.52 54.61 11.11
CA LYS A 229 22.08 55.81 11.74
C LYS A 229 21.79 55.93 13.23
N HIS A 230 20.91 55.08 13.76
CA HIS A 230 20.55 55.07 15.17
C HIS A 230 21.74 54.62 16.02
N PRO A 231 22.08 55.30 17.13
CA PRO A 231 23.25 54.97 17.95
C PRO A 231 23.25 53.52 18.46
N ALA A 232 22.07 52.94 18.68
CA ALA A 232 21.92 51.56 19.14
C ALA A 232 21.97 50.50 18.00
N TYR A 233 22.07 50.90 16.73
CA TYR A 233 21.95 49.99 15.58
C TYR A 233 22.91 48.80 15.64
N GLU A 234 24.22 49.07 15.75
CA GLU A 234 25.25 48.03 15.74
C GLU A 234 25.09 47.05 16.91
N ALA A 235 24.79 47.56 18.11
CA ALA A 235 24.59 46.72 19.29
C ALA A 235 23.38 45.79 19.14
N HIS A 236 22.27 46.28 18.58
CA HIS A 236 21.11 45.45 18.28
C HIS A 236 21.39 44.39 17.19
N GLN A 237 22.17 44.72 16.16
CA GLN A 237 22.56 43.72 15.15
C GLN A 237 23.46 42.64 15.77
N GLU A 238 24.41 43.03 16.63
CA GLU A 238 25.34 42.10 17.26
C GLU A 238 24.63 41.12 18.20
N ALA A 239 23.69 41.62 19.00
CA ALA A 239 22.88 40.77 19.87
C ALA A 239 22.07 39.76 19.05
N LEU A 240 21.47 40.18 17.94
CA LEU A 240 20.72 39.26 17.09
C LEU A 240 21.63 38.23 16.40
N ARG A 241 22.79 38.63 15.90
CA ARG A 241 23.78 37.73 15.30
C ARG A 241 24.27 36.70 16.31
N THR A 242 24.54 37.12 17.55
CA THR A 242 24.96 36.22 18.63
C THR A 242 23.89 35.18 18.93
N LEU A 243 22.62 35.58 18.97
CA LEU A 243 21.50 34.65 19.15
C LEU A 243 21.37 33.68 17.97
N GLU A 244 21.53 34.17 16.75
CA GLU A 244 21.49 33.34 15.55
C GLU A 244 22.58 32.27 15.56
N GLU A 245 23.82 32.61 15.93
CA GLU A 245 24.90 31.62 16.09
C GLU A 245 24.61 30.63 17.23
N ALA A 246 24.04 31.09 18.35
CA ALA A 246 23.62 30.20 19.43
C ALA A 246 22.57 29.18 18.97
N PHE A 247 21.55 29.63 18.22
CA PHE A 247 20.47 28.76 17.74
C PHE A 247 20.92 27.76 16.67
N LYS A 248 22.05 28.00 15.99
CA LYS A 248 22.68 26.97 15.13
C LYS A 248 23.20 25.76 15.91
N LEU A 249 23.43 25.88 17.22
CA LEU A 249 23.81 24.76 18.08
C LEU A 249 22.60 23.90 18.47
N MET A 250 21.38 24.39 18.26
CA MET A 250 20.16 23.69 18.66
C MET A 250 19.97 22.40 17.84
N ARG A 251 19.80 21.27 18.54
CA ARG A 251 19.50 19.96 17.94
C ARG A 251 18.23 19.38 18.57
N PRO A 252 17.38 18.68 17.81
CA PRO A 252 16.17 18.06 18.35
C PRO A 252 16.45 17.00 19.43
N ASN A 253 17.59 16.32 19.35
CA ASN A 253 17.92 15.16 20.19
C ASN A 253 18.99 15.45 21.26
N GLU A 254 19.33 16.72 21.51
CA GLU A 254 20.35 17.11 22.50
C GLU A 254 19.80 18.19 23.44
N PRO A 255 20.22 18.22 24.72
CA PRO A 255 19.76 19.23 25.67
C PRO A 255 20.19 20.65 25.28
N LEU A 256 19.46 21.65 25.78
CA LEU A 256 19.62 23.07 25.41
C LEU A 256 20.76 23.81 26.13
N ASP A 257 21.53 23.16 27.00
CA ASP A 257 22.50 23.85 27.88
C ASP A 257 23.55 24.65 27.12
N ALA A 258 24.12 24.07 26.05
CA ALA A 258 25.07 24.77 25.18
C ALA A 258 24.43 25.95 24.44
N VAL A 259 23.17 25.81 24.04
CA VAL A 259 22.40 26.87 23.35
C VAL A 259 22.13 28.02 24.31
N ARG A 260 21.69 27.72 25.55
CA ARG A 260 21.45 28.71 26.61
C ARG A 260 22.73 29.50 26.90
N ALA A 261 23.85 28.81 27.11
CA ALA A 261 25.13 29.44 27.38
C ALA A 261 25.58 30.38 26.25
N ALA A 262 25.38 29.97 24.99
CA ALA A 262 25.73 30.78 23.83
C ALA A 262 24.78 31.97 23.60
N ALA A 263 23.49 31.84 23.97
CA ALA A 263 22.47 32.88 23.81
C ALA A 263 22.53 33.96 24.91
N GLU A 264 23.09 33.64 26.07
CA GLU A 264 23.14 34.51 27.26
C GLU A 264 23.60 35.95 26.98
N PRO A 265 24.65 36.23 26.17
CA PRO A 265 25.05 37.61 25.88
C PRO A 265 23.95 38.44 25.22
N SER A 266 23.16 37.85 24.31
CA SER A 266 22.04 38.50 23.64
C SER A 266 20.88 38.77 24.61
N LEU A 267 20.57 37.78 25.46
CA LEU A 267 19.52 37.91 26.48
C LEU A 267 19.85 39.03 27.46
N ARG A 268 21.10 39.10 27.95
CA ARG A 268 21.57 40.19 28.82
C ARG A 268 21.48 41.55 28.15
N PHE A 269 21.86 41.64 26.88
CA PHE A 269 21.75 42.89 26.12
C PHE A 269 20.31 43.39 26.08
N TRP A 270 19.35 42.57 25.64
CA TRP A 270 17.95 43.01 25.56
C TRP A 270 17.33 43.27 26.93
N LEU A 271 17.73 42.50 27.96
CA LEU A 271 17.28 42.71 29.33
C LEU A 271 17.72 44.07 29.86
N ALA A 272 18.97 44.47 29.62
CA ALA A 272 19.50 45.76 30.03
C ALA A 272 18.92 46.92 29.20
N GLU A 273 18.70 46.70 27.90
CA GLU A 273 18.21 47.73 26.99
C GLU A 273 16.72 48.04 27.14
N LYS A 274 15.87 47.05 27.47
CA LYS A 274 14.41 47.23 27.51
C LYS A 274 13.99 48.38 28.44
N ASP A 275 14.71 48.57 29.55
CA ASP A 275 14.39 49.57 30.57
C ASP A 275 14.99 50.96 30.26
N ARG A 276 15.84 51.08 29.24
CA ARG A 276 16.40 52.37 28.78
C ARG A 276 15.42 53.19 27.95
N TYR A 277 14.37 52.56 27.44
CA TYR A 277 13.40 53.16 26.53
C TYR A 277 12.06 53.39 27.23
N GLY A 278 11.50 54.60 27.10
CA GLY A 278 10.18 54.95 27.63
C GLY A 278 9.04 54.34 26.83
N THR A 279 7.83 54.39 27.40
CA THR A 279 6.58 53.98 26.73
C THR A 279 5.77 55.17 26.20
N GLU A 280 6.16 56.40 26.54
CA GLU A 280 5.46 57.63 26.14
C GLU A 280 5.86 58.08 24.73
N ASP A 281 7.16 58.01 24.39
CA ASP A 281 7.63 58.29 23.03
C ASP A 281 7.44 57.08 22.12
N LYS A 282 6.86 57.32 20.94
CA LYS A 282 6.53 56.24 19.99
C LYS A 282 7.75 55.52 19.42
N GLN A 283 8.89 56.20 19.28
CA GLN A 283 10.12 55.57 18.76
C GLN A 283 10.80 54.74 19.85
N GLU A 284 10.86 55.26 21.08
CA GLU A 284 11.36 54.52 22.23
C GLU A 284 10.50 53.30 22.57
N ALA A 285 9.17 53.44 22.54
CA ALA A 285 8.24 52.34 22.77
C ALA A 285 8.44 51.18 21.78
N LYS A 286 8.79 51.48 20.52
CA LYS A 286 9.14 50.44 19.53
C LYS A 286 10.43 49.69 19.86
N LEU A 287 11.46 50.40 20.36
CA LEU A 287 12.71 49.77 20.77
C LEU A 287 12.51 48.90 22.01
N ARG A 288 11.74 49.40 22.98
CA ARG A 288 11.32 48.63 24.15
C ARG A 288 10.55 47.37 23.75
N HIS A 289 9.54 47.52 22.89
CA HIS A 289 8.78 46.38 22.37
C HIS A 289 9.70 45.37 21.67
N ALA A 290 10.60 45.81 20.79
CA ALA A 290 11.51 44.91 20.08
C ALA A 290 12.41 44.10 21.05
N CYS A 291 12.94 44.73 22.11
CA CYS A 291 13.70 44.02 23.14
C CYS A 291 12.82 42.98 23.87
N LEU A 292 11.63 43.36 24.31
CA LEU A 292 10.71 42.47 25.03
C LEU A 292 10.22 41.31 24.15
N TYR A 293 9.88 41.59 22.89
CA TYR A 293 9.48 40.59 21.91
C TYR A 293 10.61 39.59 21.63
N ASN A 294 11.84 40.07 21.46
CA ASN A 294 12.99 39.20 21.25
C ASN A 294 13.29 38.34 22.48
N LEU A 295 13.19 38.89 23.70
CA LEU A 295 13.31 38.13 24.94
C LEU A 295 12.25 37.03 25.02
N ALA A 296 10.97 37.39 24.80
CA ALA A 296 9.86 36.44 24.81
C ALA A 296 10.09 35.29 23.81
N ASN A 297 10.46 35.61 22.57
CA ASN A 297 10.71 34.60 21.55
C ASN A 297 11.94 33.74 21.87
N ALA A 298 13.04 34.34 22.33
CA ALA A 298 14.25 33.60 22.68
C ALA A 298 14.00 32.63 23.83
N TYR A 299 13.37 33.07 24.92
CA TYR A 299 13.02 32.21 26.04
C TYR A 299 12.00 31.12 25.67
N PHE A 300 11.07 31.40 24.75
CA PHE A 300 10.15 30.37 24.24
C PHE A 300 10.89 29.22 23.55
N TRP A 301 11.91 29.52 22.73
CA TRP A 301 12.72 28.50 22.05
C TRP A 301 13.78 27.87 22.95
N LEU A 302 14.19 28.54 24.03
CA LEU A 302 15.04 27.97 25.08
C LEU A 302 14.24 27.18 26.14
N GLU A 303 12.92 27.14 26.00
CA GLU A 303 11.95 26.46 26.87
C GLU A 303 11.95 26.96 28.32
N GLU A 304 12.32 28.23 28.52
CA GLU A 304 12.16 28.97 29.78
C GLU A 304 10.79 29.67 29.77
N LEU A 305 9.72 28.86 29.82
CA LEU A 305 8.37 29.29 29.44
C LEU A 305 7.80 30.38 30.35
N GLU A 306 8.16 30.40 31.62
CA GLU A 306 7.73 31.41 32.58
C GLU A 306 8.31 32.79 32.23
N LEU A 307 9.59 32.83 31.86
CA LEU A 307 10.23 34.07 31.41
C LEU A 307 9.68 34.51 30.05
N ALA A 308 9.47 33.55 29.13
CA ALA A 308 8.87 33.84 27.83
C ALA A 308 7.49 34.51 27.99
N GLU A 309 6.65 33.98 28.87
CA GLU A 309 5.32 34.49 29.17
C GLU A 309 5.39 35.88 29.81
N GLN A 310 6.27 36.07 30.81
CA GLN A 310 6.48 37.37 31.44
C GLN A 310 6.81 38.46 30.41
N TYR A 311 7.82 38.23 29.58
CA TYR A 311 8.26 39.24 28.60
C TYR A 311 7.26 39.41 27.45
N ALA A 312 6.48 38.39 27.11
CA ALA A 312 5.39 38.53 26.15
C ALA A 312 4.29 39.47 26.69
N LEU A 313 3.88 39.30 27.95
CA LEU A 313 2.89 40.17 28.59
C LEU A 313 3.41 41.61 28.71
N GLU A 314 4.69 41.79 29.06
CA GLU A 314 5.33 43.12 29.04
C GLU A 314 5.33 43.72 27.63
N ALA A 315 5.62 42.94 26.58
CA ALA A 315 5.58 43.42 25.19
C ALA A 315 4.17 43.86 24.77
N ILE A 316 3.15 43.07 25.10
CA ILE A 316 1.73 43.38 24.83
C ILE A 316 1.30 44.67 25.53
N ALA A 317 1.79 44.92 26.75
CA ALA A 317 1.50 46.15 27.47
C ALA A 317 2.09 47.40 26.79
N VAL A 318 3.20 47.25 26.05
CA VAL A 318 3.84 48.33 25.28
C VAL A 318 3.16 48.54 23.93
N ASP A 319 2.83 47.47 23.21
CA ASP A 319 2.04 47.51 21.97
C ASP A 319 1.06 46.34 21.93
N ALA A 320 -0.21 46.66 22.20
CA ALA A 320 -1.29 45.68 22.27
C ALA A 320 -1.76 45.19 20.88
N LYS A 321 -1.02 45.46 19.79
CA LYS A 321 -1.34 44.94 18.46
C LYS A 321 -0.11 44.29 17.86
N GLY A 322 -0.10 42.97 17.74
CA GLY A 322 0.98 42.30 17.03
C GLY A 322 1.21 40.86 17.45
N ARG A 323 2.34 40.31 17.03
CA ARG A 323 2.67 38.90 17.22
C ARG A 323 3.00 38.52 18.66
N ALA A 324 3.23 39.51 19.54
CA ALA A 324 3.42 39.25 20.96
C ALA A 324 2.18 38.58 21.58
N GLU A 325 0.98 38.88 21.08
CA GLU A 325 -0.30 38.32 21.53
C GLU A 325 -0.44 36.81 21.26
N GLU A 326 0.35 36.25 20.34
CA GLU A 326 0.33 34.82 20.01
C GLU A 326 1.13 33.97 21.03
N PHE A 327 2.05 34.57 21.79
CA PHE A 327 2.91 33.85 22.73
C PHE A 327 2.13 33.16 23.85
N PRO A 328 1.21 33.81 24.59
CA PRO A 328 0.51 33.14 25.69
C PRO A 328 -0.20 31.85 25.24
N SER A 329 -0.89 31.89 24.09
CA SER A 329 -1.53 30.68 23.54
C SER A 329 -0.51 29.63 23.10
N SER A 330 0.62 30.03 22.52
CA SER A 330 1.66 29.10 22.05
C SER A 330 2.41 28.43 23.21
N ILE A 331 2.68 29.19 24.28
CA ILE A 331 3.29 28.70 25.52
C ILE A 331 2.37 27.69 26.19
N GLU A 332 1.08 28.01 26.33
CA GLU A 332 0.12 27.09 26.95
C GLU A 332 -0.05 25.80 26.14
N LYS A 333 -0.13 25.90 24.81
CA LYS A 333 -0.15 24.72 23.93
C LYS A 333 1.10 23.85 24.12
N LEU A 334 2.27 24.46 24.26
CA LEU A 334 3.51 23.73 24.49
C LEU A 334 3.52 23.04 25.86
N ARG A 335 3.12 23.75 26.93
CA ARG A 335 2.98 23.16 28.28
C ARG A 335 2.05 21.94 28.28
N GLN A 336 0.88 22.08 27.64
CA GLN A 336 -0.09 20.99 27.52
C GLN A 336 0.47 19.80 26.75
N ALA A 337 1.12 20.04 25.60
CA ALA A 337 1.70 18.97 24.79
C ALA A 337 2.83 18.23 25.53
N LEU A 338 3.69 18.95 26.26
CA LEU A 338 4.72 18.37 27.12
C LEU A 338 4.11 17.50 28.22
N ALA A 339 3.09 18.02 28.93
CA ALA A 339 2.38 17.27 29.97
C ALA A 339 1.70 16.01 29.43
N GLN A 340 0.99 16.09 28.30
CA GLN A 340 0.29 14.95 27.68
C GLN A 340 1.24 13.85 27.20
N THR A 341 2.47 14.20 26.82
CA THR A 341 3.49 13.25 26.36
C THR A 341 4.40 12.76 27.48
N GLY A 342 4.24 13.28 28.71
CA GLY A 342 5.16 13.00 29.82
C GLY A 342 6.59 13.53 29.59
N LYS A 343 6.78 14.46 28.64
CA LYS A 343 8.09 15.05 28.34
C LYS A 343 8.26 16.39 29.05
N THR A 344 9.50 16.70 29.41
CA THR A 344 9.86 17.98 30.03
C THR A 344 10.44 18.99 29.04
N SER A 345 10.80 18.54 27.84
CA SER A 345 11.40 19.35 26.78
C SER A 345 11.06 18.80 25.39
N ARG A 346 11.14 19.63 24.34
CA ARG A 346 11.16 19.18 22.93
C ARG A 346 12.56 18.76 22.45
N HIS A 347 13.53 18.74 23.36
CA HIS A 347 14.92 18.45 23.10
C HIS A 347 15.35 17.21 23.89
N PHE A 348 15.07 16.04 23.33
CA PHE A 348 15.31 14.75 24.00
C PHE A 348 15.72 13.68 23.00
N ALA A 349 16.52 12.72 23.45
CA ALA A 349 16.85 11.55 22.65
C ALA A 349 15.62 10.63 22.53
N VAL A 350 15.36 10.12 21.33
CA VAL A 350 14.39 9.03 21.14
C VAL A 350 15.07 7.75 21.61
N GLU A 351 14.44 7.06 22.55
CA GLU A 351 14.97 5.82 23.13
C GLU A 351 14.81 4.66 22.14
N GLU A 352 15.93 3.97 21.86
CA GLU A 352 15.91 2.67 21.19
C GLU A 352 15.55 1.60 22.21
N LEU A 353 14.72 0.63 21.83
CA LEU A 353 14.36 -0.46 22.73
C LEU A 353 15.55 -1.40 22.95
N ALA A 354 15.68 -1.91 24.18
CA ALA A 354 16.56 -3.03 24.45
C ALA A 354 16.03 -4.31 23.78
N GLU A 355 16.92 -5.25 23.49
CA GLU A 355 16.58 -6.49 22.79
C GLU A 355 15.53 -7.32 23.55
N GLU A 356 15.61 -7.34 24.88
CA GLU A 356 14.64 -8.03 25.76
C GLU A 356 13.22 -7.44 25.65
N ASP A 357 13.10 -6.11 25.53
CA ASP A 357 11.80 -5.42 25.39
C ASP A 357 11.19 -5.63 23.99
N ILE A 358 12.05 -5.79 22.97
CA ILE A 358 11.62 -6.13 21.61
C ILE A 358 11.00 -7.53 21.59
N GLU A 359 11.63 -8.50 22.25
CA GLU A 359 11.13 -9.88 22.30
C GLU A 359 9.77 -9.95 23.02
N ALA A 360 9.65 -9.32 24.19
CA ALA A 360 8.39 -9.29 24.94
C ALA A 360 7.25 -8.64 24.14
N ALA A 361 7.53 -7.53 23.44
CA ALA A 361 6.53 -6.85 22.62
C ALA A 361 6.14 -7.68 21.37
N ALA A 362 7.02 -8.53 20.85
CA ALA A 362 6.79 -9.30 19.62
C ALA A 362 5.84 -10.51 19.78
N GLU A 363 5.45 -10.88 21.01
CA GLU A 363 4.55 -12.02 21.29
C GLU A 363 3.07 -11.73 20.97
N THR A 364 2.67 -10.46 20.92
CA THR A 364 1.26 -10.07 20.69
C THR A 364 0.84 -10.34 19.24
N ALA A 365 -0.22 -11.14 19.06
CA ALA A 365 -0.85 -11.34 17.76
C ALA A 365 -2.00 -10.34 17.55
N TYR A 366 -2.04 -9.72 16.36
CA TYR A 366 -3.08 -8.77 15.99
C TYR A 366 -4.05 -9.39 14.99
N GLU A 367 -5.35 -9.23 15.23
CA GLU A 367 -6.38 -9.61 14.26
C GLU A 367 -6.42 -8.56 13.15
N THR A 368 -6.21 -9.00 11.91
CA THR A 368 -6.17 -8.12 10.73
C THR A 368 -7.07 -8.69 9.63
N GLU A 369 -7.46 -7.83 8.68
CA GLU A 369 -8.16 -8.24 7.47
C GLU A 369 -7.24 -8.93 6.44
N LYS A 370 -5.94 -9.10 6.71
CA LYS A 370 -5.00 -9.62 5.70
C LYS A 370 -5.39 -11.04 5.24
N ASP A 371 -5.71 -11.92 6.18
CA ASP A 371 -6.11 -13.29 5.86
C ASP A 371 -7.47 -13.34 5.16
N SER A 372 -8.42 -12.49 5.56
CA SER A 372 -9.73 -12.44 4.91
C SER A 372 -9.64 -11.91 3.47
N LYS A 373 -8.79 -10.90 3.20
CA LYS A 373 -8.51 -10.41 1.83
C LYS A 373 -7.81 -11.47 0.98
N LEU A 374 -6.92 -12.27 1.58
CA LEU A 374 -6.25 -13.36 0.89
C LEU A 374 -7.24 -14.47 0.50
N GLU A 375 -8.12 -14.87 1.41
CA GLU A 375 -9.16 -15.85 1.12
C GLU A 375 -10.15 -15.34 0.07
N GLU A 376 -10.59 -14.08 0.16
CA GLU A 376 -11.44 -13.46 -0.87
C GLU A 376 -10.76 -13.51 -2.25
N TYR A 377 -9.46 -13.22 -2.31
CA TYR A 377 -8.67 -13.28 -3.54
C TYR A 377 -8.60 -14.70 -4.12
N LYS A 378 -8.33 -15.70 -3.28
CA LYS A 378 -8.32 -17.12 -3.68
C LYS A 378 -9.67 -17.55 -4.24
N GLN A 379 -10.77 -17.18 -3.60
CA GLN A 379 -12.13 -17.47 -4.09
C GLN A 379 -12.45 -16.77 -5.41
N ASP A 380 -12.04 -15.52 -5.57
CA ASP A 380 -12.19 -14.78 -6.82
C ASP A 380 -11.45 -15.44 -7.99
N LYS A 381 -10.26 -15.99 -7.75
CA LYS A 381 -9.48 -16.74 -8.75
C LYS A 381 -10.22 -18.02 -9.16
N LEU A 382 -10.69 -18.80 -8.19
CA LEU A 382 -11.48 -20.01 -8.45
C LEU A 382 -12.69 -19.69 -9.33
N ARG A 383 -13.47 -18.67 -8.96
CA ARG A 383 -14.64 -18.21 -9.72
C ARG A 383 -14.29 -17.78 -11.15
N LYS A 384 -13.24 -16.99 -11.33
CA LYS A 384 -12.78 -16.54 -12.67
C LYS A 384 -12.36 -17.69 -13.58
N GLN A 385 -11.91 -18.80 -13.00
CA GLN A 385 -11.53 -20.02 -13.72
C GLN A 385 -12.70 -21.00 -13.91
N GLY A 386 -13.91 -20.60 -13.49
CA GLY A 386 -15.13 -21.38 -13.65
C GLY A 386 -15.23 -22.57 -12.69
N VAL A 387 -14.45 -22.56 -11.60
CA VAL A 387 -14.60 -23.51 -10.49
C VAL A 387 -15.87 -23.16 -9.72
N HIS A 388 -16.72 -24.17 -9.51
CA HIS A 388 -17.97 -23.99 -8.78
C HIS A 388 -17.71 -23.92 -7.26
N PRO A 389 -18.46 -23.13 -6.47
CA PRO A 389 -18.26 -23.02 -5.01
C PRO A 389 -18.43 -24.34 -4.25
N GLN A 390 -19.15 -25.30 -4.81
CA GLN A 390 -19.34 -26.65 -4.24
C GLN A 390 -18.40 -27.70 -4.86
N ALA A 391 -17.39 -27.27 -5.62
CA ALA A 391 -16.45 -28.21 -6.20
C ALA A 391 -15.67 -28.93 -5.10
N GLU A 392 -15.60 -30.25 -5.19
CA GLU A 392 -14.81 -31.08 -4.28
C GLU A 392 -13.33 -30.88 -4.58
N ARG A 393 -12.52 -30.78 -3.53
CA ARG A 393 -11.06 -30.67 -3.62
C ARG A 393 -10.46 -32.06 -3.43
N VAL A 394 -9.75 -32.55 -4.43
CA VAL A 394 -9.10 -33.86 -4.40
C VAL A 394 -7.62 -33.68 -4.73
N GLU A 395 -6.73 -34.15 -3.86
CA GLU A 395 -5.29 -34.14 -4.11
C GLU A 395 -4.92 -35.09 -5.25
N GLY A 396 -3.86 -34.76 -5.99
CA GLY A 396 -3.42 -35.59 -7.09
C GLY A 396 -2.10 -35.11 -7.69
N LYS A 397 -1.64 -35.84 -8.72
CA LYS A 397 -0.35 -35.59 -9.36
C LYS A 397 -0.49 -35.54 -10.86
N MET A 398 0.31 -34.71 -11.52
CA MET A 398 0.42 -34.68 -12.97
C MET A 398 1.85 -34.97 -13.40
N LYS A 399 2.02 -35.93 -14.31
CA LYS A 399 3.28 -36.27 -14.94
C LYS A 399 3.27 -35.87 -16.40
N TYR A 400 4.19 -34.99 -16.79
CA TYR A 400 4.34 -34.52 -18.17
C TYR A 400 5.16 -35.50 -19.01
N THR A 401 4.98 -35.47 -20.33
CA THR A 401 5.74 -36.32 -21.28
C THR A 401 7.25 -36.09 -21.22
N GLY A 402 7.70 -34.92 -20.75
CA GLY A 402 9.11 -34.61 -20.47
C GLY A 402 9.66 -35.19 -19.15
N GLY A 403 8.85 -35.90 -18.37
CA GLY A 403 9.25 -36.55 -17.12
C GLY A 403 9.03 -35.74 -15.84
N ASN A 404 8.74 -34.44 -15.94
CA ASN A 404 8.44 -33.60 -14.78
C ASN A 404 7.12 -34.02 -14.13
N GLU A 405 7.09 -33.98 -12.80
CA GLU A 405 5.92 -34.30 -11.98
C GLU A 405 5.55 -33.10 -11.10
N VAL A 406 4.25 -32.87 -10.90
CA VAL A 406 3.71 -31.75 -10.13
C VAL A 406 2.57 -32.25 -9.23
N GLU A 407 2.69 -32.00 -7.93
CA GLU A 407 1.60 -32.14 -6.96
C GLU A 407 0.56 -31.04 -7.21
N CYS A 408 -0.72 -31.40 -7.25
CA CYS A 408 -1.79 -30.47 -7.57
C CYS A 408 -3.10 -30.85 -6.88
N ILE A 409 -4.05 -29.91 -6.93
CA ILE A 409 -5.41 -30.10 -6.46
C ILE A 409 -6.32 -30.12 -7.67
N PHE A 410 -7.16 -31.14 -7.74
CA PHE A 410 -8.27 -31.22 -8.67
C PHE A 410 -9.54 -30.68 -8.02
N PHE A 411 -10.23 -29.79 -8.74
CA PHE A 411 -11.55 -29.31 -8.39
C PHE A 411 -12.58 -30.02 -9.25
N LEU A 412 -13.44 -30.83 -8.60
CA LEU A 412 -14.46 -31.63 -9.24
C LEU A 412 -15.83 -30.99 -9.02
N ASP A 413 -16.53 -30.58 -10.08
CA ASP A 413 -17.83 -29.91 -9.99
C ASP A 413 -18.99 -30.92 -10.17
N PRO A 414 -19.57 -31.46 -9.09
CA PRO A 414 -20.64 -32.46 -9.19
C PRO A 414 -21.93 -31.88 -9.80
N SER A 415 -22.11 -30.55 -9.79
CA SER A 415 -23.31 -29.91 -10.36
C SER A 415 -23.41 -30.07 -11.88
N ARG A 416 -22.29 -30.37 -12.55
CA ARG A 416 -22.20 -30.59 -14.00
C ARG A 416 -22.33 -32.06 -14.41
N GLY A 417 -22.54 -32.94 -13.44
CA GLY A 417 -22.74 -34.37 -13.66
C GLY A 417 -21.86 -35.22 -12.74
N PRO A 418 -22.28 -36.48 -12.51
CA PRO A 418 -21.57 -37.38 -11.59
C PRO A 418 -20.28 -37.97 -12.19
N GLU A 419 -20.14 -37.95 -13.51
CA GLU A 419 -18.96 -38.48 -14.21
C GLU A 419 -17.92 -37.39 -14.45
N LEU A 420 -16.64 -37.76 -14.42
CA LEU A 420 -15.56 -36.83 -14.75
C LEU A 420 -15.66 -36.40 -16.22
N SER A 421 -15.38 -35.13 -16.47
CA SER A 421 -15.41 -34.52 -17.79
C SER A 421 -14.25 -33.54 -17.91
N PHE A 422 -13.33 -33.89 -18.81
CA PHE A 422 -12.12 -33.10 -19.10
C PHE A 422 -12.29 -32.21 -20.34
N LEU A 423 -13.54 -31.88 -20.69
CA LEU A 423 -13.80 -30.96 -21.79
C LEU A 423 -13.26 -29.54 -21.47
N PRO A 424 -12.74 -28.81 -22.48
CA PRO A 424 -12.09 -27.53 -22.25
C PRO A 424 -13.06 -26.43 -21.80
N GLY A 425 -12.51 -25.37 -21.21
CA GLY A 425 -13.29 -24.23 -20.77
C GLY A 425 -14.31 -24.60 -19.69
N ASN A 426 -15.55 -24.14 -19.82
CA ASN A 426 -16.61 -24.40 -18.84
C ASN A 426 -17.50 -25.59 -19.22
N GLN A 427 -17.09 -26.42 -20.18
CA GLN A 427 -17.84 -27.60 -20.60
C GLN A 427 -17.51 -28.84 -19.76
N GLY A 428 -16.29 -28.91 -19.23
CA GLY A 428 -15.87 -29.95 -18.29
C GLY A 428 -16.29 -29.64 -16.85
N ASN A 429 -16.13 -30.63 -15.99
CA ASN A 429 -16.32 -30.51 -14.54
C ASN A 429 -15.03 -30.75 -13.74
N VAL A 430 -13.90 -30.95 -14.41
CA VAL A 430 -12.58 -31.09 -13.78
C VAL A 430 -11.72 -29.88 -14.07
N LYS A 431 -11.13 -29.30 -13.02
CA LYS A 431 -10.06 -28.29 -13.08
C LYS A 431 -8.90 -28.76 -12.24
N ALA A 432 -7.69 -28.31 -12.56
CA ALA A 432 -6.51 -28.58 -11.76
C ALA A 432 -5.74 -27.30 -11.50
N ALA A 433 -5.16 -27.17 -10.31
CA ALA A 433 -4.25 -26.09 -9.97
C ALA A 433 -3.22 -26.55 -8.95
N THR A 434 -2.05 -25.91 -8.94
CA THR A 434 -1.18 -25.93 -7.76
C THR A 434 -1.61 -24.81 -6.81
N GLU A 435 -1.61 -25.08 -5.51
CA GLU A 435 -1.85 -24.06 -4.49
C GLU A 435 -0.51 -23.58 -3.91
N SER A 436 -0.41 -22.26 -3.73
CA SER A 436 0.62 -21.62 -2.93
C SER A 436 -0.05 -20.87 -1.77
N GLU A 437 0.74 -20.37 -0.81
CA GLU A 437 0.20 -19.54 0.27
C GLU A 437 -0.68 -18.41 -0.24
N SER A 438 -0.30 -17.77 -1.35
CA SER A 438 -0.95 -16.54 -1.83
C SER A 438 -1.83 -16.67 -3.08
N ASP A 439 -1.80 -17.79 -3.82
CA ASP A 439 -2.48 -17.91 -5.11
C ASP A 439 -2.68 -19.37 -5.56
N TYR A 440 -3.55 -19.56 -6.56
CA TYR A 440 -3.68 -20.79 -7.35
C TYR A 440 -3.10 -20.62 -8.75
N ALA A 441 -2.21 -21.51 -9.16
CA ALA A 441 -1.73 -21.60 -10.54
C ALA A 441 -2.43 -22.75 -11.26
N PHE A 442 -3.38 -22.41 -12.14
CA PHE A 442 -4.18 -23.40 -12.86
C PHE A 442 -3.37 -24.14 -13.92
N LEU A 443 -3.49 -25.46 -13.91
CA LEU A 443 -2.82 -26.37 -14.82
C LEU A 443 -3.75 -26.73 -15.98
N LYS A 444 -3.19 -26.83 -17.18
CA LYS A 444 -3.91 -27.31 -18.36
C LYS A 444 -3.87 -28.84 -18.40
N ILE A 445 -5.04 -29.48 -18.34
CA ILE A 445 -5.17 -30.92 -18.60
C ILE A 445 -5.21 -31.11 -20.12
N ASP A 446 -4.04 -31.39 -20.70
CA ASP A 446 -3.87 -31.60 -22.14
C ASP A 446 -3.18 -32.94 -22.37
N PRO A 447 -3.87 -33.94 -22.95
CA PRO A 447 -3.30 -35.26 -23.13
C PRO A 447 -2.11 -35.29 -24.10
N SER A 448 -1.89 -34.24 -24.89
CA SER A 448 -0.68 -34.13 -25.72
C SER A 448 0.58 -33.73 -24.94
N LEU A 449 0.41 -33.16 -23.75
CA LEU A 449 1.49 -32.70 -22.87
C LEU A 449 1.71 -33.60 -21.66
N LEU A 450 0.67 -34.33 -21.26
CA LEU A 450 0.69 -35.23 -20.11
C LEU A 450 1.03 -36.66 -20.55
N ALA A 451 1.77 -37.37 -19.70
CA ALA A 451 1.96 -38.82 -19.79
C ALA A 451 0.92 -39.55 -18.93
N SER A 452 0.72 -39.07 -17.70
CA SER A 452 -0.24 -39.63 -16.74
C SER A 452 -0.63 -38.58 -15.69
N PHE A 453 -1.71 -38.84 -14.96
CA PHE A 453 -2.06 -38.08 -13.77
C PHE A 453 -2.93 -38.91 -12.82
N GLU A 454 -3.06 -38.46 -11.59
CA GLU A 454 -3.82 -39.12 -10.52
C GLU A 454 -4.80 -38.13 -9.91
N ILE A 455 -6.02 -38.59 -9.60
CA ILE A 455 -7.04 -37.83 -8.87
C ILE A 455 -7.47 -38.68 -7.68
N GLY A 456 -6.94 -38.39 -6.50
CA GLY A 456 -7.02 -39.29 -5.35
C GLY A 456 -6.41 -40.64 -5.72
N GLU A 457 -7.17 -41.73 -5.56
CA GLU A 457 -6.74 -43.09 -5.89
C GLU A 457 -6.91 -43.45 -7.39
N ARG A 458 -7.57 -42.59 -8.16
CA ARG A 458 -7.87 -42.86 -9.58
C ARG A 458 -6.66 -42.52 -10.45
N ARG A 459 -6.21 -43.47 -11.26
CA ARG A 459 -5.04 -43.33 -12.14
C ARG A 459 -5.46 -43.11 -13.59
N PHE A 460 -4.86 -42.14 -14.26
CA PHE A 460 -5.12 -41.80 -15.66
C PHE A 460 -3.84 -41.82 -16.48
N GLN A 461 -3.91 -42.37 -17.69
CA GLN A 461 -2.84 -42.37 -18.68
C GLN A 461 -3.28 -41.59 -19.93
N CYS A 462 -2.34 -40.88 -20.55
CA CYS A 462 -2.58 -40.15 -21.79
C CYS A 462 -2.01 -40.94 -22.97
N LEU A 463 -2.87 -41.69 -23.66
CA LEU A 463 -2.47 -42.68 -24.66
C LEU A 463 -3.08 -42.41 -26.03
N GLU A 464 -2.39 -42.79 -27.09
CA GLU A 464 -2.94 -42.79 -28.45
C GLU A 464 -4.16 -43.72 -28.56
N TYR A 465 -5.34 -43.13 -28.75
CA TYR A 465 -6.60 -43.88 -28.81
C TYR A 465 -7.55 -43.29 -29.85
N SER A 466 -8.33 -44.15 -30.50
CA SER A 466 -9.35 -43.78 -31.48
C SER A 466 -10.70 -44.32 -30.99
N PRO A 467 -11.55 -43.47 -30.40
CA PRO A 467 -12.82 -43.91 -29.83
C PRO A 467 -13.82 -44.24 -30.93
N ALA A 468 -14.67 -45.24 -30.71
CA ALA A 468 -15.61 -45.70 -31.74
C ALA A 468 -16.63 -44.63 -32.15
N ALA A 469 -16.97 -43.73 -31.22
CA ALA A 469 -17.89 -42.62 -31.46
C ALA A 469 -17.29 -41.49 -32.34
N GLN A 470 -15.96 -41.40 -32.48
CA GLN A 470 -15.32 -40.40 -33.34
C GLN A 470 -14.89 -41.08 -34.64
N VAL A 471 -15.52 -40.72 -35.76
CA VAL A 471 -15.23 -41.22 -37.12
C VAL A 471 -13.83 -40.79 -37.63
N SER A 472 -12.92 -40.37 -36.74
CA SER A 472 -11.57 -39.92 -37.08
C SER A 472 -10.58 -41.08 -37.06
N LEU A 473 -9.82 -41.23 -38.15
CA LEU A 473 -8.73 -42.21 -38.28
C LEU A 473 -7.43 -41.79 -37.55
N SER A 474 -7.33 -40.56 -37.06
CA SER A 474 -6.13 -40.08 -36.36
C SER A 474 -6.13 -40.51 -34.90
N LYS A 475 -5.13 -41.29 -34.48
CA LYS A 475 -4.86 -41.57 -33.08
C LYS A 475 -4.22 -40.34 -32.44
N ASN A 476 -4.99 -39.58 -31.68
CA ASN A 476 -4.47 -38.51 -30.84
C ASN A 476 -4.40 -39.01 -29.40
N PRO A 477 -3.45 -38.53 -28.57
CA PRO A 477 -3.47 -38.80 -27.15
C PRO A 477 -4.82 -38.46 -26.52
N GLN A 478 -5.38 -39.41 -25.77
CA GLN A 478 -6.65 -39.32 -25.06
C GLN A 478 -6.45 -39.60 -23.58
N ILE A 479 -7.38 -39.14 -22.74
CA ILE A 479 -7.39 -39.45 -21.32
C ILE A 479 -8.05 -40.80 -21.10
N MET A 480 -7.29 -41.75 -20.56
CA MET A 480 -7.71 -43.12 -20.26
C MET A 480 -7.56 -43.37 -18.77
N GLU A 481 -8.65 -43.55 -18.04
CA GLU A 481 -8.58 -44.02 -16.66
C GLU A 481 -8.21 -45.51 -16.65
N VAL A 482 -7.25 -45.88 -15.81
CA VAL A 482 -6.82 -47.27 -15.60
C VAL A 482 -7.76 -47.90 -14.57
N LEU A 483 -8.65 -48.78 -15.02
CA LEU A 483 -9.59 -49.49 -14.15
C LEU A 483 -8.98 -50.78 -13.58
N TYR A 484 -8.13 -51.43 -14.36
CA TYR A 484 -7.41 -52.64 -13.99
C TYR A 484 -6.14 -52.76 -14.84
N GLU A 485 -5.05 -53.24 -14.26
CA GLU A 485 -3.76 -53.37 -14.92
C GLU A 485 -3.06 -54.62 -14.40
N SER A 486 -2.68 -55.52 -15.31
CA SER A 486 -1.83 -56.66 -15.06
C SER A 486 -0.77 -56.81 -16.16
N ASP A 487 0.11 -57.80 -16.03
CA ASP A 487 1.10 -58.09 -17.07
C ASP A 487 0.43 -58.49 -18.39
N ARG A 488 -0.76 -59.09 -18.37
CA ARG A 488 -1.42 -59.66 -19.55
C ARG A 488 -2.45 -58.72 -20.18
N VAL A 489 -3.12 -57.88 -19.39
CA VAL A 489 -4.20 -57.02 -19.87
C VAL A 489 -4.37 -55.75 -19.05
N THR A 490 -4.76 -54.67 -19.71
CA THR A 490 -5.16 -53.42 -19.07
C THR A 490 -6.57 -53.03 -19.53
N ILE A 491 -7.43 -52.66 -18.58
CA ILE A 491 -8.78 -52.18 -18.84
C ILE A 491 -8.82 -50.67 -18.60
N TYR A 492 -9.37 -49.95 -19.57
CA TYR A 492 -9.46 -48.51 -19.52
C TYR A 492 -10.88 -47.99 -19.65
N LYS A 493 -11.14 -46.83 -19.06
CA LYS A 493 -12.29 -45.97 -19.37
C LYS A 493 -11.81 -44.70 -20.06
N PHE A 494 -12.25 -44.51 -21.30
CA PHE A 494 -11.94 -43.33 -22.09
C PHE A 494 -12.80 -42.14 -21.65
N TYR A 495 -12.15 -40.98 -21.50
CA TYR A 495 -12.80 -39.71 -21.25
C TYR A 495 -12.55 -38.71 -22.39
N PRO A 496 -13.61 -38.11 -22.98
CA PRO A 496 -13.45 -37.18 -24.08
C PRO A 496 -12.84 -35.84 -23.64
N VAL A 497 -11.88 -35.35 -24.41
CA VAL A 497 -11.22 -34.04 -24.22
C VAL A 497 -11.65 -32.99 -25.25
N ALA A 498 -12.55 -33.36 -26.16
CA ALA A 498 -13.10 -32.45 -27.15
C ALA A 498 -14.54 -32.85 -27.50
N THR A 499 -15.37 -31.87 -27.79
CA THR A 499 -16.74 -32.09 -28.26
C THR A 499 -16.72 -32.73 -29.63
N ALA A 500 -17.33 -33.91 -29.77
CA ALA A 500 -17.42 -34.58 -31.05
C ALA A 500 -18.23 -33.73 -32.04
N LYS A 501 -17.84 -33.70 -33.32
CA LYS A 501 -18.56 -32.97 -34.38
C LYS A 501 -20.03 -33.43 -34.54
N ALA A 502 -20.32 -34.67 -34.16
CA ALA A 502 -21.66 -35.26 -34.20
C ALA A 502 -22.45 -35.10 -32.87
N GLY A 503 -21.96 -34.34 -31.90
CA GLY A 503 -22.64 -34.07 -30.63
C GLY A 503 -22.54 -35.20 -29.57
N ASN A 504 -22.09 -36.40 -29.94
CA ASN A 504 -21.96 -37.52 -29.02
C ASN A 504 -20.58 -37.53 -28.34
N THR A 505 -20.44 -36.84 -27.21
CA THR A 505 -19.32 -37.02 -26.25
C THR A 505 -19.70 -38.10 -25.25
N VAL A 506 -19.32 -39.35 -25.53
CA VAL A 506 -19.63 -40.48 -24.65
C VAL A 506 -18.32 -41.11 -24.17
N THR A 507 -18.23 -41.37 -22.88
CA THR A 507 -17.19 -42.23 -22.31
C THR A 507 -17.36 -43.65 -22.83
N GLU A 508 -16.26 -44.36 -23.07
CA GLU A 508 -16.34 -45.76 -23.50
C GLU A 508 -15.27 -46.62 -22.85
N LEU A 509 -15.56 -47.91 -22.72
CA LEU A 509 -14.61 -48.88 -22.19
C LEU A 509 -13.70 -49.36 -23.31
N ALA A 510 -12.44 -49.57 -22.97
CA ALA A 510 -11.41 -50.04 -23.88
C ALA A 510 -10.50 -51.04 -23.16
N LEU A 511 -9.76 -51.83 -23.93
CA LEU A 511 -8.76 -52.74 -23.36
C LEU A 511 -7.51 -52.84 -24.22
N GLN A 512 -6.41 -53.21 -23.59
CA GLN A 512 -5.16 -53.52 -24.25
C GLN A 512 -4.65 -54.86 -23.73
N LYS A 513 -4.45 -55.84 -24.63
CA LYS A 513 -3.74 -57.07 -24.30
C LYS A 513 -2.24 -56.86 -24.49
N GLN A 514 -1.43 -57.48 -23.64
CA GLN A 514 0.01 -57.48 -23.80
C GLN A 514 0.39 -58.09 -25.17
N GLY A 515 1.38 -57.51 -25.85
CA GLY A 515 1.81 -57.94 -27.18
C GLY A 515 0.96 -57.43 -28.35
N ASN A 516 -0.19 -56.80 -28.09
CA ASN A 516 -0.96 -56.12 -29.13
C ASN A 516 -0.50 -54.66 -29.29
N ASN A 517 -0.29 -54.22 -30.54
CA ASN A 517 0.19 -52.87 -30.88
C ASN A 517 -0.86 -51.75 -30.68
N GLY A 518 -1.93 -51.96 -29.91
CA GLY A 518 -2.92 -50.91 -29.68
C GLY A 518 -4.08 -51.27 -28.76
N ILE A 519 -4.74 -50.21 -28.32
CA ILE A 519 -5.92 -50.25 -27.46
C ILE A 519 -7.17 -50.49 -28.32
N THR A 520 -8.01 -51.43 -27.90
CA THR A 520 -9.23 -51.84 -28.58
C THR A 520 -10.45 -51.19 -27.94
N SER A 521 -11.17 -50.35 -28.69
CA SER A 521 -12.47 -49.81 -28.26
C SER A 521 -13.53 -50.91 -28.21
N LEU A 522 -14.21 -51.03 -27.07
CA LEU A 522 -15.35 -51.95 -26.91
C LEU A 522 -16.64 -51.40 -27.52
N GLY A 523 -16.63 -50.15 -28.00
CA GLY A 523 -17.71 -49.55 -28.80
C GLY A 523 -17.64 -49.81 -30.29
N GLY A 524 -16.54 -50.37 -30.76
CA GLY A 524 -16.34 -50.61 -32.18
C GLY A 524 -17.27 -51.67 -32.78
N VAL A 525 -17.38 -51.67 -34.11
CA VAL A 525 -18.22 -52.60 -34.90
C VAL A 525 -17.96 -54.08 -34.60
N LYS A 526 -16.74 -54.43 -34.15
CA LYS A 526 -16.37 -55.80 -33.75
C LYS A 526 -17.18 -56.33 -32.57
N PHE A 527 -17.75 -55.43 -31.76
CA PHE A 527 -18.50 -55.74 -30.55
C PHE A 527 -20.01 -55.50 -30.68
N LEU A 528 -20.53 -55.30 -31.92
CA LEU A 528 -21.98 -55.28 -32.17
C LEU A 528 -22.66 -56.57 -31.69
N ASN A 529 -21.98 -57.70 -31.85
CA ASN A 529 -22.30 -58.95 -31.15
C ASN A 529 -21.31 -59.13 -30.00
N TRP A 530 -21.67 -58.60 -28.83
CA TRP A 530 -20.82 -58.55 -27.63
C TRP A 530 -20.17 -59.90 -27.30
N LYS A 531 -20.98 -60.96 -27.17
CA LYS A 531 -20.50 -62.30 -26.78
C LYS A 531 -19.47 -62.85 -27.78
N LYS A 532 -19.76 -62.75 -29.07
CA LYS A 532 -18.88 -63.23 -30.14
C LYS A 532 -17.60 -62.40 -30.26
N GLY A 533 -17.73 -61.07 -30.15
CA GLY A 533 -16.59 -60.16 -30.22
C GLY A 533 -15.60 -60.38 -29.07
N LEU A 534 -16.13 -60.56 -27.85
CA LEU A 534 -15.34 -60.79 -26.64
C LEU A 534 -14.68 -62.18 -26.66
N SER A 535 -15.43 -63.25 -26.98
CA SER A 535 -14.88 -64.61 -27.10
C SER A 535 -13.76 -64.68 -28.13
N LYS A 536 -13.88 -63.97 -29.26
CA LYS A 536 -12.83 -63.89 -30.28
C LYS A 536 -11.60 -63.10 -29.83
N LEU A 537 -11.76 -62.12 -28.94
CA LEU A 537 -10.64 -61.30 -28.46
C LEU A 537 -9.74 -62.06 -27.48
N PHE A 538 -10.30 -63.03 -26.77
CA PHE A 538 -9.65 -63.87 -25.77
C PHE A 538 -9.60 -65.35 -26.22
N ASP A 539 -9.47 -65.60 -27.53
CA ASP A 539 -9.41 -66.95 -28.10
C ASP A 539 -8.14 -67.73 -27.70
N ASP A 540 -7.12 -67.03 -27.24
CA ASP A 540 -5.91 -67.55 -26.62
C ASP A 540 -6.10 -68.05 -25.17
N CYS A 541 -7.25 -67.78 -24.54
CA CYS A 541 -7.64 -68.35 -23.25
C CYS A 541 -8.98 -69.09 -23.37
N PRO A 542 -8.97 -70.42 -23.59
CA PRO A 542 -10.19 -71.19 -23.84
C PRO A 542 -11.26 -71.03 -22.75
N GLU A 543 -10.86 -70.91 -21.49
CA GLU A 543 -11.77 -70.72 -20.37
C GLU A 543 -12.53 -69.38 -20.47
N VAL A 544 -11.80 -68.26 -20.56
CA VAL A 544 -12.39 -66.92 -20.71
C VAL A 544 -13.21 -66.82 -21.99
N SER A 545 -12.72 -67.41 -23.10
CA SER A 545 -13.44 -67.43 -24.38
C SER A 545 -14.79 -68.14 -24.29
N ASN A 546 -14.84 -69.31 -23.63
CA ASN A 546 -16.06 -70.08 -23.43
C ASN A 546 -17.05 -69.33 -22.53
N GLN A 547 -16.57 -68.75 -21.43
CA GLN A 547 -17.39 -67.92 -20.55
C GLN A 547 -17.95 -66.69 -21.27
N ALA A 548 -17.15 -66.01 -22.09
CA ALA A 548 -17.60 -64.89 -22.91
C ALA A 548 -18.67 -65.31 -23.94
N SER A 549 -18.50 -66.45 -24.61
CA SER A 549 -19.48 -67.01 -25.55
C SER A 549 -20.81 -67.39 -24.87
N ALA A 550 -20.75 -67.90 -23.63
CA ALA A 550 -21.94 -68.13 -22.82
C ALA A 550 -22.64 -66.81 -22.40
N GLY A 551 -21.92 -65.69 -22.43
CA GLY A 551 -22.41 -64.38 -22.00
C GLY A 551 -22.23 -64.14 -20.51
N ALA A 552 -21.18 -64.69 -19.90
CA ALA A 552 -20.85 -64.49 -18.50
C ALA A 552 -20.53 -63.02 -18.16
N TYR A 553 -20.08 -62.24 -19.15
CA TYR A 553 -19.63 -60.85 -19.00
C TYR A 553 -20.53 -59.89 -19.77
N GLN A 554 -20.95 -58.80 -19.12
CA GLN A 554 -21.67 -57.69 -19.73
C GLN A 554 -20.72 -56.53 -20.06
N ARG A 555 -21.21 -55.57 -20.85
CA ARG A 555 -20.44 -54.38 -21.25
C ARG A 555 -20.53 -53.28 -20.19
N ASN A 556 -19.99 -53.56 -19.00
CA ASN A 556 -19.87 -52.62 -17.89
C ASN A 556 -18.52 -52.79 -17.19
N GLU A 557 -18.12 -51.82 -16.37
CA GLU A 557 -16.81 -51.80 -15.71
C GLU A 557 -16.56 -53.04 -14.86
N LYS A 558 -17.52 -53.40 -13.99
CA LYS A 558 -17.42 -54.52 -13.06
C LYS A 558 -17.13 -55.85 -13.77
N ASP A 559 -17.86 -56.13 -14.84
CA ASP A 559 -17.70 -57.39 -15.58
C ASP A 559 -16.42 -57.41 -16.41
N LEU A 560 -15.92 -56.26 -16.86
CA LEU A 560 -14.63 -56.20 -17.55
C LEU A 560 -13.45 -56.39 -16.61
N ILE A 561 -13.53 -55.87 -15.39
CA ILE A 561 -12.53 -56.12 -14.35
C ILE A 561 -12.51 -57.61 -14.02
N ARG A 562 -13.67 -58.23 -13.77
CA ARG A 562 -13.77 -59.68 -13.53
C ARG A 562 -13.25 -60.52 -14.71
N LEU A 563 -13.49 -60.06 -15.94
CA LEU A 563 -12.93 -60.71 -17.12
C LEU A 563 -11.40 -60.61 -17.14
N ALA A 564 -10.86 -59.44 -16.81
CA ALA A 564 -9.42 -59.22 -16.78
C ALA A 564 -8.75 -60.09 -15.70
N GLU A 565 -9.34 -60.15 -14.51
CA GLU A 565 -8.92 -61.03 -13.41
C GLU A 565 -8.96 -62.53 -13.78
N ALA A 566 -9.94 -62.96 -14.58
CA ALA A 566 -10.01 -64.35 -15.06
C ALA A 566 -9.06 -64.66 -16.22
N TYR A 567 -8.61 -63.61 -16.94
CA TYR A 567 -7.66 -63.75 -18.03
C TYR A 567 -6.22 -63.69 -17.56
N ASP A 568 -5.95 -62.92 -16.51
CA ASP A 568 -4.64 -62.85 -15.84
C ASP A 568 -4.21 -64.23 -15.35
#